data_AF-A0A7C7E9A4-F1
#
_entry.id   AF-A0A7C7E9A4-F1
#
_cell.length_a   1.000
_cell.length_b   1.000
_cell.length_c   1.000
_cell.angle_alpha   90.00
_cell.angle_beta   90.00
_cell.angle_gamma   90.00
#
_symmetry.space_group_name_H-M   'P 1'
#
loop_
_entity.id
_entity.type
_entity.pdbx_description
1 polymer ?
#
loop_
_entity_poly.entity_id
_entity_poly.type
_entity_poly.pdbx_seq_one_letter_code
_entity_poly.pdbx_strand_id
1 'polypeptide(L)'
;MENNYYAQKLNSQNLYKVYDTKIPRVKQYLDAEISFVRDNLAGSEKVLELGAGYGRILKELAGYCKSIVGIDISDENVSLGKEYLKAVPNAKIITMDVHNLTFETKYYIK
;
A
#
# COMPACT_ATOMS: atom_id res chain seq x y z
N MET A 1 -0.26 17.18 -20.81
CA MET A 1 -0.78 16.54 -19.58
C MET A 1 -1.51 15.30 -20.03
N GLU A 2 -0.87 14.14 -19.94
CA GLU A 2 -1.50 12.87 -20.32
C GLU A 2 -2.67 12.57 -19.38
N ASN A 3 -3.81 12.20 -19.96
CA ASN A 3 -4.99 11.74 -19.25
C ASN A 3 -4.63 10.43 -18.53
N ASN A 4 -4.30 10.50 -17.25
CA ASN A 4 -3.98 9.33 -16.45
C ASN A 4 -5.27 8.56 -16.15
N TYR A 5 -5.54 7.53 -16.97
CA TYR A 5 -6.69 6.63 -16.89
C TYR A 5 -6.98 6.12 -15.47
N TYR A 6 -5.92 5.91 -14.67
CA TYR A 6 -6.03 5.41 -13.31
C TYR A 6 -6.57 6.43 -12.31
N ALA A 7 -6.29 7.73 -12.49
CA ALA A 7 -6.77 8.78 -11.60
C ALA A 7 -8.30 8.96 -11.69
N GLN A 8 -8.89 8.84 -12.89
CA GLN A 8 -10.32 9.09 -13.07
C GLN A 8 -11.21 7.87 -12.86
N LYS A 9 -10.70 6.65 -13.08
CA LYS A 9 -11.54 5.44 -13.16
C LYS A 9 -11.43 4.52 -11.94
N LEU A 10 -10.42 4.70 -11.08
CA LEU A 10 -10.21 3.86 -9.91
C LEU A 10 -10.81 4.54 -8.67
N ASN A 11 -12.10 4.29 -8.43
CA ASN A 11 -12.73 4.73 -7.19
C ASN A 11 -12.17 3.90 -6.03
N SER A 12 -11.40 4.53 -5.16
CA SER A 12 -10.74 3.94 -4.00
C SER A 12 -11.71 3.20 -3.06
N GLN A 13 -12.97 3.64 -2.98
CA GLN A 13 -14.03 2.97 -2.22
C GLN A 13 -14.50 1.67 -2.90
N ASN A 14 -14.46 1.59 -4.23
CA ASN A 14 -14.78 0.35 -4.95
C ASN A 14 -13.66 -0.69 -4.79
N LEU A 15 -12.39 -0.26 -4.72
CA LEU A 15 -11.28 -1.17 -4.40
C LEU A 15 -11.47 -1.82 -3.03
N TYR A 16 -11.84 -1.03 -2.01
CA TYR A 16 -12.11 -1.55 -0.68
C TYR A 16 -13.14 -2.70 -0.71
N LYS A 17 -14.25 -2.51 -1.45
CA LYS A 17 -15.29 -3.54 -1.61
C LYS A 17 -14.81 -4.80 -2.33
N VAL A 18 -13.88 -4.67 -3.28
CA VAL A 18 -13.29 -5.81 -3.99
C VAL A 18 -12.39 -6.64 -3.07
N TYR A 19 -11.61 -5.98 -2.22
CA TYR A 19 -10.73 -6.68 -1.28
C TYR A 19 -11.49 -7.26 -0.08
N ASP A 20 -12.67 -6.74 0.26
CA ASP A 20 -13.65 -7.38 1.15
C ASP A 20 -14.41 -8.51 0.42
N THR A 21 -13.65 -9.44 -0.16
CA THR A 21 -14.19 -10.53 -0.97
C THR A 21 -14.67 -11.69 -0.10
N LYS A 22 -15.85 -12.24 -0.46
CA LYS A 22 -16.36 -13.49 0.12
C LYS A 22 -15.86 -14.74 -0.61
N ILE A 23 -15.03 -14.59 -1.65
CA ILE A 23 -14.51 -15.72 -2.44
C ILE A 23 -13.27 -16.30 -1.73
N PRO A 24 -13.32 -17.53 -1.19
CA PRO A 24 -12.25 -18.06 -0.34
C PRO A 24 -10.89 -18.14 -1.05
N ARG A 25 -10.89 -18.51 -2.34
CA ARG A 25 -9.66 -18.62 -3.13
C ARG A 25 -8.96 -17.27 -3.32
N VAL A 26 -9.72 -16.18 -3.48
CA VAL A 26 -9.16 -14.83 -3.60
C VAL A 26 -8.59 -14.39 -2.26
N LYS A 27 -9.33 -14.63 -1.16
CA LYS A 27 -8.81 -14.34 0.19
C LYS A 27 -7.49 -15.08 0.46
N GLN A 28 -7.42 -16.37 0.12
CA GLN A 28 -6.19 -17.16 0.27
C GLN A 28 -5.00 -16.53 -0.47
N TYR A 29 -5.21 -16.05 -1.70
CA TYR A 29 -4.16 -15.39 -2.47
C TYR A 29 -3.70 -14.08 -1.79
N LEU A 30 -4.64 -13.25 -1.35
CA LEU A 30 -4.34 -11.99 -0.67
C LEU A 30 -3.60 -12.20 0.66
N ASP A 31 -3.98 -13.24 1.41
CA ASP A 31 -3.31 -13.61 2.67
C ASP A 31 -1.88 -14.14 2.40
N ALA A 32 -1.70 -14.91 1.32
CA ALA A 32 -0.40 -15.44 0.93
C ALA A 32 0.57 -14.36 0.47
N GLU A 33 0.08 -13.33 -0.25
CA GLU A 33 0.86 -12.15 -0.63
C GLU A 33 1.45 -11.46 0.61
N ILE A 34 0.62 -11.19 1.62
CA ILE A 34 1.04 -10.53 2.86
C ILE A 34 2.02 -11.43 3.63
N SER A 35 1.71 -12.73 3.73
CA SER A 35 2.55 -13.69 4.45
C SER A 35 3.93 -13.79 3.83
N PHE A 36 4.03 -13.86 2.50
CA PHE A 36 5.32 -13.93 1.81
C PHE A 36 6.23 -12.76 2.18
N VAL A 37 5.71 -11.53 2.19
CA VAL A 37 6.52 -10.36 2.53
C VAL A 37 6.88 -10.37 4.01
N ARG A 38 5.89 -10.59 4.88
CA ARG A 38 6.09 -10.66 6.33
C ARG A 38 7.17 -11.66 6.72
N ASP A 39 7.14 -12.85 6.15
CA ASP A 39 8.05 -13.94 6.51
C ASP A 39 9.50 -13.68 6.04
N ASN A 40 9.70 -12.65 5.20
CA ASN A 40 11.02 -12.18 4.76
C ASN A 40 11.49 -10.90 5.49
N LEU A 41 10.71 -10.37 6.45
CA LEU A 41 11.11 -9.21 7.25
C LEU A 41 11.71 -9.65 8.60
N ALA A 42 12.80 -9.00 9.00
CA ALA A 42 13.40 -9.17 10.32
C ALA A 42 12.85 -8.18 11.36
N GLY A 43 11.92 -7.29 10.98
CA GLY A 43 11.31 -6.29 11.86
C GLY A 43 12.10 -4.98 11.97
N SER A 44 13.28 -4.89 11.36
CA SER A 44 14.17 -3.73 11.45
C SER A 44 14.18 -2.86 10.19
N GLU A 45 13.57 -3.36 9.13
CA GLU A 45 13.55 -2.78 7.80
C GLU A 45 12.63 -1.57 7.70
N LYS A 46 13.02 -0.63 6.84
CA LYS A 46 12.10 0.36 6.29
C LYS A 46 11.52 -0.22 5.00
N VAL A 47 10.21 -0.32 4.90
CA VAL A 47 9.52 -0.94 3.75
C VAL A 47 8.92 0.14 2.86
N LEU A 48 9.01 -0.05 1.54
CA LEU A 48 8.37 0.77 0.52
C LEU A 48 7.43 -0.11 -0.32
N GLU A 49 6.14 0.22 -0.35
CA GLU A 49 5.17 -0.40 -1.27
C GLU A 49 4.87 0.53 -2.45
N LEU A 50 5.01 -0.01 -3.67
CA LEU A 50 4.77 0.72 -4.91
C LEU A 50 3.33 0.45 -5.38
N GLY A 51 2.55 1.50 -5.66
CA GLY A 51 1.14 1.34 -6.04
C GLY A 51 0.29 0.85 -4.87
N ALA A 52 0.44 1.48 -3.71
CA ALA A 52 -0.15 1.04 -2.45
C ALA A 52 -1.68 1.13 -2.40
N GLY A 53 -2.34 1.79 -3.37
CA GLY A 53 -3.77 2.03 -3.37
C GLY A 53 -4.17 2.79 -2.10
N TYR A 54 -5.16 2.27 -1.36
CA TYR A 54 -5.56 2.85 -0.06
C TYR A 54 -4.75 2.32 1.14
N GLY A 55 -3.68 1.55 0.91
CA GLY A 55 -2.79 1.06 1.98
C GLY A 55 -3.26 -0.21 2.69
N ARG A 56 -3.95 -1.11 1.98
CA ARG A 56 -4.37 -2.43 2.52
C ARG A 56 -3.19 -3.18 3.14
N ILE A 57 -2.09 -3.27 2.41
CA ILE A 57 -0.92 -4.06 2.80
C ILE A 57 -0.07 -3.31 3.82
N LEU A 58 0.06 -1.97 3.69
CA LEU A 58 0.66 -1.11 4.70
C LEU A 58 0.17 -1.44 6.11
N LYS A 59 -1.15 -1.54 6.28
CA LYS A 59 -1.76 -1.79 7.60
C LYS A 59 -1.37 -3.14 8.18
N GLU A 60 -1.33 -4.18 7.35
CA GLU A 60 -1.05 -5.55 7.78
C GLU A 60 0.45 -5.78 8.03
N LEU A 61 1.33 -5.10 7.28
CA LEU A 61 2.79 -5.21 7.43
C LEU A 61 3.39 -4.26 8.45
N ALA A 62 2.68 -3.22 8.87
CA ALA A 62 3.17 -2.22 9.81
C ALA A 62 3.70 -2.82 11.12
N GLY A 63 3.11 -3.91 11.62
CA GLY A 63 3.56 -4.59 12.85
C GLY A 63 4.86 -5.39 12.70
N TYR A 64 5.37 -5.57 11.49
CA TYR A 64 6.49 -6.48 11.17
C TYR A 64 7.68 -5.76 10.56
N CYS A 65 7.73 -4.43 10.63
CA CYS A 65 8.83 -3.61 10.12
C CYS A 65 9.06 -2.38 11.00
N LYS A 66 10.19 -1.71 10.81
CA LYS A 66 10.50 -0.47 11.54
C LYS A 66 9.56 0.66 11.13
N SER A 67 9.30 0.78 9.84
CA SER A 67 8.36 1.74 9.26
C SER A 67 7.99 1.34 7.85
N ILE A 68 6.78 1.66 7.41
CA ILE A 68 6.33 1.38 6.05
C ILE A 68 5.79 2.65 5.38
N VAL A 69 6.21 2.86 4.13
CA VAL A 69 5.71 3.93 3.26
C VAL A 69 5.09 3.31 2.02
N GLY A 70 3.88 3.72 1.67
CA GLY A 70 3.26 3.41 0.40
C GLY A 70 3.24 4.63 -0.50
N ILE A 71 3.46 4.42 -1.79
CA ILE A 71 3.24 5.44 -2.80
C ILE A 71 2.13 5.04 -3.76
N ASP A 72 1.35 6.02 -4.19
CA ASP A 72 0.35 5.85 -5.25
C ASP A 72 0.31 7.12 -6.11
N ILE A 73 -0.06 7.00 -7.38
CA ILE A 73 -0.16 8.16 -8.27
C ILE A 73 -1.50 8.91 -8.11
N SER A 74 -2.52 8.27 -7.52
CA SER A 74 -3.84 8.87 -7.28
C SER A 74 -3.91 9.54 -5.92
N ASP A 75 -4.23 10.83 -5.91
CA ASP A 75 -4.48 11.60 -4.69
C ASP A 75 -5.71 11.09 -3.92
N GLU A 76 -6.71 10.53 -4.62
CA GLU A 76 -7.91 9.95 -4.02
C GLU A 76 -7.60 8.69 -3.21
N ASN A 77 -6.74 7.82 -3.74
CA ASN A 77 -6.24 6.63 -3.04
C ASN A 77 -5.44 7.03 -1.78
N VAL A 78 -4.54 7.99 -1.92
CA VAL A 78 -3.71 8.49 -0.82
C VAL A 78 -4.56 9.14 0.27
N SER A 79 -5.58 9.91 -0.11
CA SER A 79 -6.50 10.54 0.84
C SER A 79 -7.30 9.52 1.63
N LEU A 80 -7.85 8.49 0.97
CA LEU A 80 -8.51 7.38 1.65
C LEU A 80 -7.53 6.61 2.56
N GLY A 81 -6.30 6.38 2.08
CA GLY A 81 -5.28 5.65 2.82
C GLY A 81 -4.81 6.38 4.08
N LYS A 82 -4.72 7.71 4.06
CA LYS A 82 -4.41 8.52 5.26
C LYS A 82 -5.45 8.30 6.35
N GLU A 83 -6.74 8.29 6.00
CA GLU A 83 -7.82 7.99 6.95
C GLU A 83 -7.77 6.52 7.43
N TYR A 84 -7.51 5.58 6.52
CA TYR A 84 -7.45 4.15 6.82
C TYR A 84 -6.30 3.79 7.78
N LEU A 85 -5.18 4.52 7.69
CA LEU A 85 -3.95 4.31 8.44
C LEU A 85 -3.79 5.24 9.65
N LYS A 86 -4.77 6.10 9.96
CA LYS A 86 -4.65 7.12 11.02
C LYS A 86 -4.25 6.58 12.40
N ALA A 87 -4.58 5.31 12.69
CA ALA A 87 -4.27 4.64 13.95
C ALA A 87 -2.98 3.79 13.88
N VAL A 88 -2.23 3.86 12.78
CA VAL A 88 -1.03 3.06 12.50
C VAL A 88 0.17 4.02 12.40
N PRO A 89 0.84 4.34 13.53
CA PRO A 89 1.76 5.48 13.60
C PRO A 89 3.05 5.33 12.78
N ASN A 90 3.44 4.10 12.45
CA ASN A 90 4.64 3.80 11.65
C ASN A 90 4.33 3.50 10.17
N ALA A 91 3.08 3.71 9.73
CA ALA A 91 2.67 3.60 8.34
C ALA A 91 2.36 4.98 7.76
N LYS A 92 2.83 5.24 6.53
CA LYS A 92 2.52 6.46 5.78
C LYS A 92 2.17 6.13 4.35
N ILE A 93 1.29 6.93 3.76
CA ILE A 93 0.99 6.87 2.34
C ILE A 93 1.08 8.27 1.73
N ILE A 94 1.72 8.38 0.57
CA ILE A 94 1.99 9.66 -0.11
C ILE A 94 1.74 9.55 -1.61
N THR A 95 1.37 10.66 -2.24
CA THR A 95 1.22 10.74 -3.69
C THR A 95 2.59 10.87 -4.33
N MET A 96 2.96 9.94 -5.21
CA MET A 96 4.24 9.96 -5.93
C MET A 96 4.17 9.10 -7.19
N ASP A 97 4.86 9.53 -8.25
CA ASP A 97 5.10 8.72 -9.44
C ASP A 97 6.29 7.78 -9.20
N VAL A 98 6.08 6.47 -9.38
CA VAL A 98 7.13 5.45 -9.24
C VAL A 98 8.26 5.61 -10.26
N HIS A 99 8.00 6.27 -11.39
CA HIS A 99 9.04 6.59 -12.36
C HIS A 99 9.94 7.75 -11.91
N ASN A 100 9.54 8.50 -10.87
CA ASN A 100 10.26 9.64 -10.32
C ASN A 100 10.37 9.57 -8.79
N LEU A 101 11.00 8.50 -8.29
CA LEU A 101 11.22 8.30 -6.85
C LEU A 101 12.24 9.30 -6.31
N THR A 102 11.87 10.04 -5.26
CA THR A 102 12.74 11.03 -4.60
C THR A 102 13.30 10.55 -3.26
N PHE A 103 13.24 9.24 -2.99
CA PHE A 103 13.74 8.67 -1.74
C PHE A 103 15.27 8.56 -1.73
N GLU A 104 15.91 9.20 -0.75
CA GLU A 104 17.37 9.15 -0.54
C GLU A 104 17.82 7.98 0.35
N THR A 105 16.87 7.24 0.95
CA THR A 105 17.13 6.13 1.87
C THR A 105 16.87 4.79 1.21
N LYS A 106 17.61 3.74 1.62
CA LYS A 106 17.35 2.36 1.20
C LYS A 106 16.09 1.79 1.85
N TYR A 107 15.25 1.15 1.05
CA TYR A 107 14.04 0.45 1.48
C TYR A 107 14.08 -1.02 1.05
N TYR A 108 13.43 -1.88 1.84
CA TYR A 108 12.94 -3.16 1.35
C TYR A 108 11.71 -2.88 0.47
N ILE A 109 11.74 -3.28 -0.80
CA ILE A 109 10.67 -2.98 -1.76
C ILE A 109 9.72 -4.17 -1.85
N LYS A 110 8.43 -3.87 -1.77
CA LYS A 110 7.31 -4.79 -2.00
C LYS A 110 6.53 -4.37 -3.24
#